data_AF-A0A9P6M5V5-F1
#
_entry.id   AF-A0A9P6M5V5-F1
#
_cell.length_a   1.000
_cell.length_b   1.000
_cell.length_c   1.000
_cell.angle_alpha   90.00
_cell.angle_beta   90.00
_cell.angle_gamma   90.00
#
_symmetry.space_group_name_H-M   'P 1'
#
loop_
_entity.id
_entity.type
_entity.pdbx_description
1 polymer ?
#
loop_
_entity_poly.entity_id
_entity_poly.type
_entity_poly.pdbx_seq_one_letter_code
_entity_poly.pdbx_strand_id
1 'polypeptide(L)'
;MCSTYFPFECGYDQNQVMGCPGGRDTKPITVAQCGVGRCTNQIRCDTNCKCTGTADVCGKEFDPSCNYEQGSTYHCSAVGAIPTLYKRCGPADLCIPNFSGARCVGECQCKDVDTVCGAAFPSLCGFQASMLYRCDYASARPESPRACTVPCNPQNGPDRC
;
A
#
# COMPACT_ATOMS: atom_id res chain seq x y z
N MET A 1 -2.09 21.01 -18.97
CA MET A 1 -2.40 19.58 -19.14
C MET A 1 -1.58 18.77 -18.15
N CYS A 2 -2.00 17.55 -17.84
CA CYS A 2 -1.18 16.67 -16.99
C CYS A 2 -0.02 16.08 -17.76
N SER A 3 1.12 15.86 -17.10
CA SER A 3 2.27 15.19 -17.72
C SER A 3 1.97 13.74 -18.10
N THR A 4 0.94 13.13 -17.51
CA THR A 4 0.40 11.80 -17.87
C THR A 4 -0.16 11.70 -19.29
N TYR A 5 -0.48 12.83 -19.93
CA TYR A 5 -0.90 12.84 -21.33
C TYR A 5 0.28 12.74 -22.32
N PHE A 6 1.52 12.83 -21.82
CA PHE A 6 2.70 12.68 -22.66
C PHE A 6 3.22 11.24 -22.62
N PRO A 7 3.66 10.69 -23.77
CA PRO A 7 4.37 9.41 -23.80
C PRO A 7 5.58 9.42 -22.86
N PHE A 8 5.89 8.28 -22.26
CA PHE A 8 7.05 8.12 -21.36
C PHE A 8 8.38 8.52 -22.02
N GLU A 9 8.48 8.37 -23.34
CA GLU A 9 9.64 8.73 -24.16
C GLU A 9 9.97 10.22 -24.11
N CYS A 10 9.01 11.07 -23.75
CA CYS A 10 9.23 12.51 -23.60
C CYS A 10 10.03 12.87 -22.33
N GLY A 11 10.27 11.92 -21.42
CA GLY A 11 11.07 12.12 -20.21
C GLY A 11 10.43 13.03 -19.15
N TYR A 12 9.12 13.30 -19.26
CA TYR A 12 8.40 14.04 -18.25
C TYR A 12 8.04 13.15 -17.06
N ASP A 13 8.30 13.65 -15.86
CA ASP A 13 7.80 13.07 -14.62
C ASP A 13 6.26 13.10 -14.67
N GLN A 14 5.62 11.94 -14.50
CA GLN A 14 4.19 11.69 -14.75
C GLN A 14 3.25 12.34 -13.71
N ASN A 15 3.76 13.34 -12.99
CA ASN A 15 3.25 13.83 -11.72
C ASN A 15 3.17 15.36 -11.66
N GLN A 16 3.04 15.99 -12.82
CA GLN A 16 3.16 17.43 -12.98
C GLN A 16 2.02 18.01 -13.79
N VAL A 17 1.63 19.25 -13.48
CA VAL A 17 0.84 20.08 -14.39
C VAL A 17 1.81 20.77 -15.34
N MET A 18 1.62 20.52 -16.63
CA MET A 18 2.37 21.12 -17.72
C MET A 18 1.58 22.25 -18.38
N GLY A 19 2.29 23.30 -18.80
CA GLY A 19 1.74 24.43 -19.55
C GLY A 19 2.58 24.72 -20.80
N CYS A 20 1.95 25.30 -21.82
CA CYS A 20 2.62 25.70 -23.07
C CYS A 20 2.51 27.23 -23.23
N PRO A 21 3.41 28.01 -22.60
CA PRO A 21 3.31 29.47 -22.58
C PRO A 21 3.47 30.08 -23.97
N GLY A 22 4.17 29.41 -24.88
CA GLY A 22 4.34 29.88 -26.26
C GLY A 22 3.24 29.43 -27.22
N GLY A 23 2.18 28.79 -26.74
CA GLY A 23 1.08 28.30 -27.57
C GLY A 23 1.36 26.94 -28.21
N ARG A 24 0.70 26.68 -29.35
CA ARG A 24 0.78 25.39 -30.05
C ARG A 24 2.22 25.08 -30.48
N ASP A 25 2.59 23.80 -30.45
CA ASP A 25 3.90 23.29 -30.89
C ASP A 25 5.11 23.80 -30.11
N THR A 26 4.89 24.41 -28.94
CA THR A 26 5.97 24.81 -28.01
C THR A 26 6.24 23.75 -26.95
N LYS A 27 7.49 23.69 -26.47
CA LYS A 27 7.89 22.71 -25.46
C LYS A 27 7.12 22.95 -24.16
N PRO A 28 6.38 21.95 -23.65
CA PRO A 28 5.70 22.05 -22.37
C PRO A 28 6.69 22.33 -21.23
N ILE A 29 6.32 23.24 -20.34
CA ILE A 29 7.04 23.53 -19.10
C ILE A 29 6.23 23.05 -17.90
N THR A 30 6.92 22.67 -16.83
CA THR A 30 6.30 22.36 -15.54
C THR A 30 5.73 23.63 -14.92
N VAL A 31 4.41 23.67 -14.74
CA VAL A 31 3.71 24.76 -14.04
C VAL A 31 3.54 24.44 -12.56
N ALA A 32 3.30 23.16 -12.23
CA ALA A 32 3.21 22.70 -10.85
C ALA A 32 3.68 21.24 -10.73
N GLN A 33 4.42 20.95 -9.67
CA GLN A 33 4.79 19.60 -9.25
C GLN A 33 3.68 19.07 -8.34
N CYS A 34 2.90 18.10 -8.81
CA CYS A 34 1.76 17.58 -8.06
C CYS A 34 2.19 16.45 -7.13
N GLY A 35 3.16 15.61 -7.51
CA GLY A 35 3.49 14.34 -6.83
C GLY A 35 2.77 13.15 -7.46
N VAL A 36 3.18 11.92 -7.13
CA VAL A 36 2.76 10.70 -7.83
C VAL A 36 1.25 10.59 -7.95
N GLY A 37 0.72 10.56 -9.19
CA GLY A 37 -0.71 10.31 -9.45
C GLY A 37 -1.66 11.51 -9.26
N ARG A 38 -1.14 12.72 -9.02
CA ARG A 38 -1.94 13.86 -8.51
C ARG A 38 -2.38 14.89 -9.53
N CYS A 39 -2.11 14.70 -10.81
CA CYS A 39 -2.67 15.59 -11.82
C CYS A 39 -4.03 15.05 -12.28
N THR A 40 -5.09 15.74 -11.87
CA THR A 40 -6.47 15.34 -12.15
C THR A 40 -6.92 15.79 -13.54
N ASN A 41 -8.05 15.27 -14.02
CA ASN A 41 -8.69 15.71 -15.27
C ASN A 41 -9.02 17.21 -15.29
N GLN A 42 -9.02 17.88 -14.13
CA GLN A 42 -9.20 19.33 -14.02
C GLN A 42 -7.89 20.12 -14.24
N ILE A 43 -6.78 19.45 -14.57
CA ILE A 43 -5.47 20.06 -14.83
C ILE A 43 -4.97 20.84 -13.61
N ARG A 44 -5.19 20.28 -12.41
CA ARG A 44 -4.75 20.86 -11.14
C ARG A 44 -4.15 19.77 -10.28
N CYS A 45 -3.21 20.15 -9.42
CA CYS A 45 -2.75 19.27 -8.37
C CYS A 45 -3.85 19.13 -7.32
N ASP A 46 -4.23 17.90 -7.02
CA ASP A 46 -5.20 17.67 -5.95
C ASP A 46 -4.59 18.06 -4.59
N THR A 47 -5.26 18.94 -3.87
CA THR A 47 -4.84 19.41 -2.55
C THR A 47 -5.21 18.45 -1.43
N ASN A 48 -6.11 17.51 -1.67
CA ASN A 48 -6.64 16.60 -0.64
C ASN A 48 -5.75 15.37 -0.42
N CYS A 49 -4.81 15.10 -1.31
CA CYS A 49 -3.94 13.92 -1.27
C CYS A 49 -2.75 14.05 -0.32
N LYS A 50 -2.84 14.91 0.69
CA LYS A 50 -1.77 15.27 1.61
C LYS A 50 -1.78 14.38 2.85
N CYS A 51 -0.61 14.27 3.48
CA CYS A 51 -0.46 13.58 4.74
C CYS A 51 -1.30 14.24 5.84
N THR A 52 -2.05 13.46 6.61
CA THR A 52 -2.78 13.91 7.80
C THR A 52 -1.94 13.83 9.07
N GLY A 53 -0.83 13.08 9.03
CA GLY A 53 0.12 12.88 10.11
C GLY A 53 1.56 12.80 9.62
N THR A 54 2.49 12.45 10.52
CA THR A 54 3.92 12.25 10.21
C THR A 54 4.35 10.79 10.19
N ALA A 55 3.42 9.87 10.42
CA ALA A 55 3.67 8.44 10.32
C ALA A 55 3.53 7.99 8.86
N ASP A 56 4.18 6.89 8.52
CA ASP A 56 3.96 6.24 7.22
C ASP A 56 2.49 5.80 7.11
N VAL A 57 1.93 5.86 5.90
CA VAL A 57 0.52 5.53 5.64
C VAL A 57 0.40 4.59 4.45
N CYS A 58 -0.66 3.78 4.42
CA CYS A 58 -0.91 2.96 3.25
C CYS A 58 -1.48 3.78 2.10
N GLY A 59 -1.08 3.46 0.87
CA GLY A 59 -1.63 4.10 -0.32
C GLY A 59 -3.16 3.99 -0.40
N LYS A 60 -3.72 2.90 0.15
CA LYS A 60 -5.17 2.67 0.25
C LYS A 60 -5.92 3.57 1.23
N GLU A 61 -5.22 4.28 2.12
CA GLU A 61 -5.84 5.22 3.07
C GLU A 61 -6.11 6.59 2.45
N PHE A 62 -5.46 6.89 1.32
CA PHE A 62 -5.78 8.09 0.56
C PHE A 62 -7.04 7.89 -0.27
N ASP A 63 -7.67 9.01 -0.61
CA ASP A 63 -8.80 9.01 -1.53
C ASP A 63 -8.40 8.34 -2.87
N PRO A 64 -9.23 7.48 -3.46
CA PRO A 64 -8.93 6.83 -4.74
C PRO A 64 -8.57 7.81 -5.86
N SER A 65 -9.07 9.05 -5.81
CA SER A 65 -8.73 10.12 -6.77
C SER A 65 -7.25 10.52 -6.75
N CYS A 66 -6.52 10.20 -5.68
CA CYS A 66 -5.09 10.47 -5.54
C CYS A 66 -4.19 9.53 -6.34
N ASN A 67 -4.74 8.43 -6.87
CA ASN A 67 -4.02 7.43 -7.68
C ASN A 67 -2.73 6.88 -7.04
N TYR A 68 -2.68 6.81 -5.70
CA TYR A 68 -1.59 6.10 -5.04
C TYR A 68 -1.76 4.59 -5.17
N GLU A 69 -0.63 3.89 -5.17
CA GLU A 69 -0.60 2.44 -5.21
C GLU A 69 -1.13 1.88 -3.89
N GLN A 70 -2.30 1.24 -3.92
CA GLN A 70 -2.98 0.75 -2.71
C GLN A 70 -2.13 -0.26 -1.90
N GLY A 71 -1.30 -1.03 -2.59
CA GLY A 71 -0.36 -2.00 -2.01
C GLY A 71 1.01 -1.41 -1.65
N SER A 72 1.12 -0.10 -1.43
CA SER A 72 2.39 0.56 -1.10
C SER A 72 2.29 1.40 0.18
N THR A 73 3.39 1.54 0.89
CA THR A 73 3.53 2.48 2.02
C THR A 73 4.12 3.79 1.51
N TYR A 74 3.60 4.91 2.03
CA TYR A 74 4.06 6.25 1.73
C TYR A 74 4.57 6.93 2.99
N HIS A 75 5.72 7.60 2.89
CA HIS A 75 6.31 8.38 3.96
C HIS A 75 5.75 9.80 3.98
N CYS A 76 5.50 10.31 5.19
CA CYS A 76 4.93 11.62 5.44
C CYS A 76 5.84 12.44 6.35
N SER A 77 6.51 13.45 5.80
CA SER A 77 7.47 14.27 6.56
C SER A 77 6.81 15.26 7.53
N ALA A 78 5.59 15.71 7.23
CA ALA A 78 4.81 16.63 8.05
C ALA A 78 3.31 16.53 7.71
N VAL A 79 2.44 17.04 8.59
CA VAL A 79 1.02 17.24 8.25
C VAL A 79 0.93 18.22 7.08
N GLY A 80 0.12 17.88 6.07
CA GLY A 80 -0.01 18.66 4.83
C GLY A 80 1.11 18.40 3.81
N ALA A 81 2.12 17.60 4.15
CA ALA A 81 3.18 17.23 3.22
C ALA A 81 2.65 16.36 2.07
N ILE A 82 3.43 16.32 1.00
CA ILE A 82 3.21 15.40 -0.12
C ILE A 82 3.77 14.04 0.29
N PRO A 83 2.95 12.98 0.34
CA PRO A 83 3.43 11.63 0.61
C PRO A 83 4.44 11.22 -0.46
N THR A 84 5.57 10.68 -0.03
CA THR A 84 6.57 10.10 -0.93
C THR A 84 6.50 8.59 -0.85
N LEU A 85 6.58 7.90 -2.00
CA LEU A 85 6.58 6.44 -2.01
C LEU A 85 7.77 5.94 -1.18
N TYR A 86 7.48 5.18 -0.13
CA TYR A 86 8.51 4.64 0.75
C TYR A 86 8.87 3.21 0.36
N LYS A 87 7.85 2.34 0.21
CA LYS A 87 8.05 0.93 -0.14
C LYS A 87 6.81 0.38 -0.85
N ARG A 88 7.03 -0.40 -1.90
CA ARG A 88 5.99 -1.24 -2.50
C ARG A 88 5.91 -2.55 -1.74
N CYS A 89 4.73 -2.93 -1.29
CA CYS A 89 4.54 -4.26 -0.71
C CYS A 89 4.62 -5.30 -1.84
N GLY A 90 5.17 -6.49 -1.54
CA GLY A 90 5.24 -7.57 -2.51
C GLY A 90 3.85 -8.00 -3.00
N PRO A 91 3.77 -8.82 -4.07
CA PRO A 91 2.50 -9.28 -4.64
C PRO A 91 1.63 -10.08 -3.66
N ALA A 92 2.24 -10.64 -2.62
CA ALA A 92 1.57 -11.36 -1.53
C ALA A 92 1.68 -10.60 -0.20
N ASP A 93 2.06 -9.32 -0.20
CA ASP A 93 2.12 -8.50 1.01
C ASP A 93 0.99 -7.47 0.99
N LEU A 94 0.34 -7.30 2.13
CA LEU A 94 -0.68 -6.29 2.34
C LEU A 94 -0.07 -5.09 3.08
N CYS A 95 -0.38 -3.89 2.63
CA CYS A 95 -0.14 -2.71 3.44
C CYS A 95 -1.18 -2.65 4.57
N ILE A 96 -0.74 -2.66 5.81
CA ILE A 96 -1.60 -2.58 7.00
C ILE A 96 -1.23 -1.33 7.81
N PRO A 97 -2.21 -0.44 8.11
CA PRO A 97 -1.99 0.67 9.03
C PRO A 97 -1.67 0.15 10.43
N ASN A 98 -0.70 0.76 11.09
CA ASN A 98 -0.39 0.52 12.51
C ASN A 98 -0.24 1.86 13.22
N PHE A 99 -0.34 1.86 14.56
CA PHE A 99 -0.22 3.07 15.38
C PHE A 99 1.13 3.78 15.19
N SER A 100 2.20 3.04 14.92
CA SER A 100 3.53 3.56 14.63
C SER A 100 3.78 3.90 13.16
N GLY A 101 2.79 3.71 12.28
CA GLY A 101 2.90 3.86 10.83
C GLY A 101 2.61 2.57 10.07
N ALA A 102 2.25 2.74 8.80
CA ALA A 102 1.94 1.65 7.89
C ALA A 102 3.14 0.76 7.62
N ARG A 103 2.88 -0.54 7.49
CA ARG A 103 3.89 -1.53 7.14
C ARG A 103 3.35 -2.54 6.14
N CYS A 104 4.24 -3.09 5.33
CA CYS A 104 3.94 -4.26 4.50
C CYS A 104 4.02 -5.51 5.37
N VAL A 105 2.91 -6.23 5.47
CA VAL A 105 2.81 -7.52 6.16
C VAL A 105 2.49 -8.57 5.12
N GLY A 106 3.27 -9.64 5.06
CA GLY A 106 2.96 -10.75 4.16
C GLY A 106 1.59 -11.33 4.46
N GLU A 107 0.80 -11.65 3.45
CA GLU A 107 -0.45 -12.40 3.57
C GLU A 107 -0.24 -13.76 4.24
N CYS A 108 1.00 -14.26 4.16
CA CYS A 108 1.47 -15.49 4.77
C CYS A 108 2.14 -15.29 6.14
N GLN A 109 2.00 -14.10 6.73
CA GLN A 109 2.49 -13.78 8.07
C GLN A 109 1.34 -13.70 9.06
N CYS A 110 1.66 -13.97 10.31
CA CYS A 110 0.74 -13.86 11.42
C CYS A 110 0.23 -12.44 11.59
N LYS A 111 -1.08 -12.27 11.82
CA LYS A 111 -1.65 -10.95 12.11
C LYS A 111 -1.45 -10.56 13.57
N ASP A 112 -1.46 -11.54 14.47
CA ASP A 112 -1.32 -11.36 15.91
C ASP A 112 -0.47 -12.48 16.54
N VAL A 113 -0.24 -12.37 17.85
CA VAL A 113 0.47 -13.35 18.68
C VAL A 113 -0.53 -14.39 19.16
N ASP A 114 -0.82 -15.39 18.34
CA ASP A 114 -1.71 -16.49 18.71
C ASP A 114 -1.50 -17.72 17.81
N THR A 115 -2.14 -18.82 18.17
CA THR A 115 -2.27 -19.97 17.26
C THR A 115 -3.32 -19.68 16.19
N VAL A 116 -3.03 -20.07 14.95
CA VAL A 116 -3.88 -19.78 13.79
C VAL A 116 -3.96 -21.00 12.89
N CYS A 117 -5.15 -21.33 12.41
CA CYS A 117 -5.37 -22.41 11.46
C CYS A 117 -4.72 -22.08 10.13
N GLY A 118 -4.11 -23.07 9.48
CA GLY A 118 -3.60 -22.92 8.12
C GLY A 118 -4.66 -22.46 7.13
N ALA A 119 -5.93 -22.79 7.40
CA ALA A 119 -7.09 -22.37 6.62
C ALA A 119 -7.36 -20.85 6.67
N ALA A 120 -6.85 -20.14 7.68
CA ALA A 120 -6.99 -18.68 7.78
C ALA A 120 -6.04 -17.93 6.84
N PHE A 121 -5.03 -18.63 6.28
CA PHE A 121 -4.10 -18.05 5.31
C PHE A 121 -4.59 -18.27 3.87
N PRO A 122 -4.28 -17.36 2.94
CA PRO A 122 -4.52 -17.58 1.52
C PRO A 122 -3.82 -18.85 1.02
N SER A 123 -4.43 -19.53 0.05
CA SER A 123 -3.91 -20.78 -0.51
C SER A 123 -2.52 -20.65 -1.15
N LEU A 124 -2.17 -19.45 -1.63
CA LEU A 124 -0.84 -19.13 -2.16
C LEU A 124 0.29 -19.28 -1.13
N CYS A 125 -0.03 -19.26 0.16
CA CYS A 125 0.95 -19.40 1.24
C CYS A 125 1.40 -20.84 1.45
N GLY A 126 0.69 -21.83 0.88
CA GLY A 126 1.04 -23.25 0.98
C GLY A 126 0.87 -23.85 2.39
N PHE A 127 0.17 -23.17 3.30
CA PHE A 127 -0.17 -23.72 4.61
C PHE A 127 -1.27 -24.77 4.49
N GLN A 128 -1.17 -25.83 5.29
CA GLN A 128 -2.17 -26.91 5.27
C GLN A 128 -3.39 -26.50 6.11
N ALA A 129 -4.57 -26.53 5.50
CA ALA A 129 -5.81 -26.09 6.15
C ALA A 129 -6.12 -26.80 7.48
N SER A 130 -5.70 -28.06 7.62
CA SER A 130 -5.90 -28.91 8.80
C SER A 130 -4.78 -28.82 9.85
N MET A 131 -3.84 -27.86 9.71
CA MET A 131 -2.76 -27.63 10.67
C MET A 131 -2.99 -26.35 11.45
N LEU A 132 -2.62 -26.37 12.73
CA LEU A 132 -2.56 -25.21 13.61
C LEU A 132 -1.11 -24.71 13.65
N TYR A 133 -0.89 -23.45 13.32
CA TYR A 133 0.42 -22.79 13.33
C TYR A 133 0.54 -21.87 14.53
N ARG A 134 1.76 -21.67 15.03
CA ARG A 134 2.06 -20.74 16.12
C ARG A 134 2.69 -19.47 15.58
N CYS A 135 2.28 -18.35 16.15
CA CYS A 135 2.82 -17.02 15.87
C CYS A 135 3.46 -16.45 17.13
N ASP A 136 4.77 -16.26 17.13
CA ASP A 136 5.48 -15.73 18.31
C ASP A 136 5.34 -14.21 18.45
N TYR A 137 5.07 -13.51 17.35
CA TYR A 137 4.80 -12.08 17.33
C TYR A 137 3.99 -11.70 16.08
N ALA A 138 3.35 -10.52 16.10
CA ALA A 138 2.64 -10.01 14.93
C ALA A 138 3.62 -9.79 13.75
N SER A 139 3.23 -10.25 12.56
CA SER A 139 4.05 -10.35 11.34
C SER A 139 5.15 -11.41 11.37
N ALA A 140 5.20 -12.28 12.39
CA ALA A 140 6.05 -13.46 12.35
C ALA A 140 5.60 -14.40 11.22
N ARG A 141 6.56 -15.17 10.70
CA ARG A 141 6.22 -16.30 9.84
C ARG A 141 5.57 -17.38 10.74
N PRO A 142 4.43 -17.97 10.35
CA PRO A 142 3.81 -19.05 11.11
C PRO A 142 4.76 -20.26 11.17
N GLU A 143 5.04 -20.74 12.37
CA GLU A 143 5.96 -21.85 12.62
C GLU A 143 5.28 -22.97 13.42
N SER A 144 5.98 -24.11 13.55
CA SER A 144 5.58 -25.24 14.40
C SER A 144 4.16 -25.78 14.13
N PRO A 145 3.86 -26.27 12.90
CA PRO A 145 2.54 -26.80 12.59
C PRO A 145 2.21 -28.02 13.45
N ARG A 146 1.04 -28.00 14.10
CA ARG A 146 0.46 -29.14 14.79
C ARG A 146 -0.76 -29.63 14.00
N ALA A 147 -0.76 -30.89 13.62
CA ALA A 147 -1.92 -31.50 12.98
C ALA A 147 -3.11 -31.53 13.95
N CYS A 148 -4.28 -31.11 13.48
CA CYS A 148 -5.53 -31.25 14.22
C CYS A 148 -6.16 -32.63 13.95
N THR A 149 -6.68 -33.27 14.99
CA THR A 149 -7.50 -34.50 14.86
C THR A 149 -8.91 -34.20 14.36
N VAL A 150 -9.36 -32.96 14.53
CA VAL A 150 -10.64 -32.42 14.02
C VAL A 150 -10.35 -31.24 13.07
N PRO A 151 -11.30 -30.82 12.22
CA PRO A 151 -11.11 -29.63 11.38
C PRO A 151 -10.76 -28.39 12.22
N CYS A 152 -9.66 -27.73 11.88
CA CYS A 152 -9.24 -26.47 12.50
C CYS A 152 -10.18 -25.35 11.99
N ASN A 153 -10.92 -24.72 12.90
CA ASN A 153 -11.86 -23.66 12.55
C ASN A 153 -11.35 -22.31 13.04
N PRO A 154 -11.16 -21.31 12.15
CA PRO A 154 -10.81 -19.95 12.55
C PRO A 154 -11.86 -19.35 13.49
N GLN A 155 -11.43 -18.76 14.61
CA GLN A 155 -12.31 -18.13 15.59
C GLN A 155 -11.76 -16.76 16.06
N ASN A 156 -12.57 -16.02 16.81
CA ASN A 156 -12.10 -14.79 17.46
C ASN A 156 -11.18 -15.15 18.63
N GLY A 157 -9.88 -14.94 18.46
CA GLY A 157 -8.82 -15.31 19.41
C GLY A 157 -7.97 -16.47 18.91
N PRO A 158 -7.26 -17.20 19.80
CA PRO A 158 -6.41 -18.30 19.40
C PRO A 158 -7.22 -19.46 18.83
N ASP A 159 -6.90 -19.88 17.62
CA ASP A 159 -7.52 -21.02 16.94
C ASP A 159 -7.21 -22.32 17.65
N ARG A 160 -8.13 -23.29 17.52
CA ARG A 160 -8.05 -24.58 18.19
C ARG A 160 -8.41 -25.73 17.26
N CYS A 161 -7.76 -26.85 17.56
CA CYS A 161 -8.30 -28.19 17.36
C CYS A 161 -9.12 -28.53 18.63
#